data_AF-A0A924GFC6-F1
#
_entry.id   AF-A0A924GFC6-F1
#
_cell.length_a   1.000
_cell.length_b   1.000
_cell.length_c   1.000
_cell.angle_alpha   90.00
_cell.angle_beta   90.00
_cell.angle_gamma   90.00
#
_symmetry.space_group_name_H-M   'P 1'
#
loop_
_entity.id
_entity.type
_entity.pdbx_description
1 polymer ?
#
loop_
_entity_poly.entity_id
_entity_poly.type
_entity_poly.pdbx_seq_one_letter_code
_entity_poly.pdbx_strand_id
1 'polypeptide(L)'
;MNDNLYDPDHPTRQTWWLGTEGDNRRRLMTTWDLRLERHRVMLDECLRAEAEGRADFALEILRDSQVFCTRSWQRLVKEPLRLGNSAPTWALGRWIRNQALRWMMIEHDERLAIAAREAIDATWLVEVLDAGEPFPHELLVEAAHLDVVCHHRALYDLGGLADYVDLRLGAPLRERIPMIRQWADSEMAFYNLVGTSGRYARVIRRGHSAIEVRDLGYFSGLANGTHLLGRIVPIAERPGHVFEEPPIEIDPVTAEHILYGSPVVGLPIWLEALGTAVSEGRLPVGVSAYGPTGFTSDL
;
A
#
# COMPACT_ATOMS: atom_id res chain seq x y z
N MET A 1 19.55 -4.69 16.34
CA MET A 1 20.35 -3.47 16.50
C MET A 1 19.47 -2.37 15.94
N ASN A 2 18.71 -1.72 16.82
CA ASN A 2 17.68 -0.74 16.44
C ASN A 2 18.34 0.64 16.47
N ASP A 3 18.54 1.22 15.31
CA ASP A 3 18.89 2.63 15.21
C ASP A 3 17.62 3.48 15.32
N ASN A 4 17.62 4.36 16.31
CA ASN A 4 16.67 5.43 16.54
C ASN A 4 16.47 6.24 15.24
N LEU A 5 15.28 6.14 14.64
CA LEU A 5 14.84 6.94 13.49
C LEU A 5 14.16 8.26 13.89
N TYR A 6 14.28 8.68 15.15
CA TYR A 6 13.67 9.91 15.63
C TYR A 6 14.69 10.72 16.44
N ASP A 7 15.38 11.64 15.75
CA ASP A 7 16.11 12.74 16.35
C ASP A 7 15.19 13.98 16.29
N PRO A 8 14.52 14.35 17.40
CA PRO A 8 13.63 15.51 17.43
C PRO A 8 14.38 16.85 17.29
N ASP A 9 15.72 16.85 17.40
CA ASP A 9 16.55 18.04 17.32
C ASP A 9 17.23 18.22 15.96
N HIS A 10 16.93 17.37 14.96
CA HIS A 10 17.50 17.50 13.62
C HIS A 10 16.99 18.78 12.92
N PRO A 11 17.86 19.76 12.58
CA PRO A 11 17.46 21.12 12.21
C PRO A 11 16.90 21.28 10.77
N THR A 12 16.22 20.29 10.20
CA THR A 12 15.91 20.27 8.76
C THR A 12 14.51 20.69 8.35
N ARG A 13 13.61 21.12 9.24
CA ARG A 13 12.23 21.48 8.82
C ARG A 13 11.74 22.90 9.09
N GLN A 14 12.36 23.69 9.97
CA GLN A 14 11.79 24.99 10.36
C GLN A 14 12.48 26.26 9.83
N THR A 15 13.65 26.19 9.21
CA THR A 15 14.44 27.41 8.91
C THR A 15 14.45 27.90 7.47
N TRP A 16 13.75 27.24 6.52
CA TRP A 16 13.84 27.62 5.10
C TRP A 16 12.79 28.64 4.61
N TRP A 17 11.86 29.09 5.47
CA TRP A 17 10.71 29.90 5.03
C TRP A 17 10.74 31.40 5.38
N LEU A 18 11.76 31.89 6.08
CA LEU A 18 11.84 33.31 6.45
C LEU A 18 13.02 34.02 5.77
N GLY A 19 12.70 34.73 4.67
CA GLY A 19 13.47 35.90 4.23
C GLY A 19 14.35 35.71 3.00
N THR A 20 13.77 35.74 1.80
CA THR A 20 14.47 36.32 0.64
C THR A 20 13.50 37.13 -0.22
N GLU A 21 13.79 38.43 -0.35
CA GLU A 21 13.02 39.40 -1.11
C GLU A 21 13.08 39.13 -2.63
N GLY A 22 11.90 39.21 -3.28
CA GLY A 22 11.64 39.63 -4.66
C GLY A 22 12.29 38.87 -5.82
N ASP A 23 13.62 38.89 -5.92
CA ASP A 23 14.37 38.59 -7.16
C ASP A 23 15.12 37.24 -7.08
N ASN A 24 15.55 36.84 -5.87
CA ASN A 24 16.07 35.49 -5.64
C ASN A 24 14.97 34.42 -5.71
N ARG A 25 13.71 34.77 -5.42
CA ARG A 25 12.57 33.86 -5.53
C ARG A 25 12.34 33.39 -6.97
N ARG A 26 12.47 34.28 -7.97
CA ARG A 26 12.29 33.92 -9.38
C ARG A 26 13.41 33.02 -9.91
N ARG A 27 14.67 33.27 -9.57
CA ARG A 27 15.81 32.42 -9.99
C ARG A 27 15.82 31.07 -9.26
N LEU A 28 15.50 31.05 -7.97
CA LEU A 28 15.37 29.80 -7.22
C LEU A 28 14.19 28.98 -7.75
N MET A 29 13.02 29.56 -8.00
CA MET A 29 11.89 28.83 -8.61
C MET A 29 12.26 28.21 -9.95
N THR A 30 12.93 28.92 -10.87
CA THR A 30 13.32 28.33 -12.17
C THR A 30 14.30 27.15 -12.05
N THR A 31 15.16 27.13 -11.03
CA THR A 31 16.11 26.00 -10.82
C THR A 31 15.47 24.84 -10.05
N TRP A 32 14.49 25.13 -9.19
CA TRP A 32 13.67 24.13 -8.52
C TRP A 32 12.70 23.46 -9.50
N ASP A 33 12.03 24.21 -10.37
CA ASP A 33 11.11 23.68 -11.39
C ASP A 33 11.83 22.78 -12.40
N LEU A 34 13.03 23.15 -12.84
CA LEU A 34 13.87 22.30 -13.71
C LEU A 34 14.35 21.02 -13.01
N ARG A 35 14.64 21.08 -11.71
CA ARG A 35 15.00 19.88 -10.93
C ARG A 35 13.79 18.97 -10.73
N LEU A 36 12.61 19.55 -10.49
CA LEU A 36 11.36 18.81 -10.35
C LEU A 36 10.96 18.14 -11.66
N GLU A 37 11.07 18.82 -12.79
CA GLU A 37 10.74 18.23 -14.10
C GLU A 37 11.73 17.13 -14.50
N ARG A 38 13.04 17.36 -14.32
CA ARG A 38 14.04 16.31 -14.56
C ARG A 38 13.81 15.09 -13.66
N HIS A 39 13.42 15.34 -12.41
CA HIS A 39 13.10 14.28 -11.47
C HIS A 39 11.85 13.50 -11.90
N ARG A 40 10.79 14.19 -12.33
CA ARG A 40 9.56 13.57 -12.85
C ARG A 40 9.85 12.66 -14.05
N VAL A 41 10.62 13.15 -15.04
CA VAL A 41 11.03 12.36 -16.21
C VAL A 41 11.81 11.10 -15.80
N MET A 42 12.74 11.24 -14.86
CA MET A 42 13.52 10.12 -14.36
C MET A 42 12.66 9.10 -13.60
N LEU A 43 11.69 9.55 -12.79
CA LEU A 43 10.76 8.65 -12.09
C LEU A 43 9.83 7.93 -13.06
N ASP A 44 9.33 8.61 -14.08
CA ASP A 44 8.51 7.99 -15.14
C ASP A 44 9.32 6.93 -15.91
N GLU A 45 10.58 7.23 -16.23
CA GLU A 45 11.49 6.26 -16.85
C GLU A 45 11.74 5.04 -15.95
N CYS A 46 11.90 5.25 -14.64
CA CYS A 46 12.01 4.18 -13.66
C CYS A 46 10.75 3.31 -13.63
N LEU A 47 9.56 3.92 -13.56
CA LEU A 47 8.28 3.19 -13.58
C LEU A 47 8.10 2.38 -14.85
N ARG A 48 8.46 2.94 -16.02
CA ARG A 48 8.41 2.22 -17.29
C ARG A 48 9.35 1.02 -17.30
N ALA A 49 10.57 1.19 -16.79
CA ALA A 49 11.53 0.10 -16.66
C ALA A 49 11.00 -1.02 -15.73
N GLU A 50 10.40 -0.66 -14.59
CA GLU A 50 9.76 -1.63 -13.71
C GLU A 50 8.59 -2.35 -14.38
N ALA A 51 7.72 -1.63 -15.08
CA ALA A 51 6.57 -2.20 -15.78
C ALA A 51 6.99 -3.19 -16.88
N GLU A 52 8.14 -2.97 -17.52
CA GLU A 52 8.77 -3.88 -18.47
C GLU A 52 9.52 -5.05 -17.81
N GLY A 53 9.58 -5.10 -16.47
CA GLY A 53 10.28 -6.13 -15.71
C GLY A 53 11.80 -5.91 -15.62
N ARG A 54 12.31 -4.74 -16.02
CA ARG A 54 13.74 -4.38 -16.00
C ARG A 54 14.14 -3.76 -14.67
N ALA A 55 14.01 -4.55 -13.59
CA ALA A 55 14.26 -4.10 -12.23
C ALA A 55 15.71 -3.62 -12.00
N ASP A 56 16.67 -4.17 -12.74
CA ASP A 56 18.09 -3.79 -12.70
C ASP A 56 18.30 -2.37 -13.21
N PHE A 57 17.71 -2.06 -14.37
CA PHE A 57 17.76 -0.74 -14.96
C PHE A 57 16.99 0.30 -14.13
N ALA A 58 15.81 -0.08 -13.61
CA ALA A 58 15.08 0.76 -12.66
C ALA A 58 15.93 1.11 -11.42
N LEU A 59 16.66 0.12 -10.89
CA LEU A 59 17.56 0.34 -9.75
C LEU A 59 18.74 1.25 -10.09
N GLU A 60 19.29 1.18 -11.29
CA GLU A 60 20.34 2.09 -11.77
C GLU A 60 19.84 3.54 -11.78
N ILE A 61 18.67 3.79 -12.38
CA ILE A 61 18.01 5.10 -12.38
C ILE A 61 17.83 5.62 -10.94
N LEU A 62 17.32 4.77 -10.04
CA LEU A 62 17.09 5.14 -8.65
C LEU A 62 18.38 5.41 -7.87
N ARG A 63 19.50 4.77 -8.21
CA ARG A 63 20.80 5.04 -7.56
C ARG A 63 21.36 6.40 -7.93
N ASP A 64 21.15 6.83 -9.16
CA ASP A 64 21.60 8.13 -9.65
C ASP A 64 20.71 9.28 -9.16
N SER A 65 19.53 8.96 -8.62
CA SER A 65 18.62 9.93 -8.04
C SER A 65 19.03 10.36 -6.62
N GLN A 66 19.08 11.68 -6.38
CA GLN A 66 19.43 12.27 -5.08
C GLN A 66 18.22 12.47 -4.14
N VAL A 67 17.08 11.83 -4.41
CA VAL A 67 15.81 12.17 -3.74
C VAL A 67 15.55 11.30 -2.50
N PHE A 68 15.00 11.91 -1.45
CA PHE A 68 14.81 11.29 -0.13
C PHE A 68 13.93 10.02 -0.16
N CYS A 69 12.90 9.98 -1.01
CA CYS A 69 11.97 8.85 -1.13
C CYS A 69 12.54 7.63 -1.88
N THR A 70 13.79 7.71 -2.37
CA THR A 70 14.34 6.68 -3.26
C THR A 70 14.84 5.47 -2.48
N ARG A 71 15.15 5.59 -1.18
CA ARG A 71 15.68 4.47 -0.39
C ARG A 71 14.67 3.35 -0.20
N SER A 72 13.43 3.68 0.16
CA SER A 72 12.35 2.69 0.30
C SER A 72 12.00 2.07 -1.05
N TRP A 73 11.97 2.89 -2.12
CA TRP A 73 11.77 2.41 -3.47
C TRP A 73 12.90 1.47 -3.94
N GLN A 74 14.16 1.86 -3.75
CA GLN A 74 15.32 1.01 -4.04
C GLN A 74 15.26 -0.32 -3.28
N ARG A 75 14.75 -0.34 -2.04
CA ARG A 75 14.54 -1.59 -1.29
C ARG A 75 13.55 -2.49 -2.03
N LEU A 76 12.40 -1.95 -2.42
CA LEU A 76 11.35 -2.70 -3.12
C LEU A 76 11.82 -3.23 -4.49
N VAL A 77 12.63 -2.47 -5.24
CA VAL A 77 13.16 -2.90 -6.55
C VAL A 77 14.26 -3.97 -6.41
N LYS A 78 15.03 -3.95 -5.31
CA LYS A 78 16.05 -4.98 -5.05
C LYS A 78 15.47 -6.36 -4.79
N GLU A 79 14.25 -6.45 -4.29
CA GLU A 79 13.62 -7.73 -3.94
C GLU A 79 13.35 -8.64 -5.15
N PRO A 80 12.64 -8.20 -6.23
CA PRO A 80 12.48 -9.03 -7.42
C PRO A 80 13.81 -9.38 -8.08
N LEU A 81 14.85 -8.53 -7.98
CA LEU A 81 16.21 -8.85 -8.44
C LEU A 81 16.85 -9.99 -7.65
N ARG A 82 16.72 -9.98 -6.32
CA ARG A 82 17.25 -11.05 -5.46
C ARG A 82 16.57 -12.39 -5.74
N LEU A 83 15.28 -12.37 -6.05
CA LEU A 83 14.51 -13.57 -6.37
C LEU A 83 14.70 -14.04 -7.81
N GLY A 84 15.03 -13.12 -8.72
CA GLY A 84 15.27 -13.39 -10.13
C GLY A 84 14.09 -14.05 -10.83
N ASN A 85 14.37 -15.05 -11.67
CA ASN A 85 13.36 -15.79 -12.42
C ASN A 85 12.53 -16.73 -11.53
N SER A 86 13.01 -17.05 -10.33
CA SER A 86 12.34 -17.93 -9.36
C SER A 86 11.40 -17.19 -8.42
N ALA A 87 11.19 -15.88 -8.61
CA ALA A 87 10.28 -15.10 -7.80
C ALA A 87 8.85 -15.68 -7.87
N PRO A 88 8.24 -16.01 -6.72
CA PRO A 88 6.89 -16.54 -6.71
C PRO A 88 5.88 -15.46 -7.13
N THR A 89 4.74 -15.90 -7.68
CA THR A 89 3.73 -15.00 -8.26
C THR A 89 3.16 -14.02 -7.25
N TRP A 90 3.04 -14.41 -5.97
CA TRP A 90 2.63 -13.49 -4.92
C TRP A 90 3.62 -12.34 -4.68
N ALA A 91 4.93 -12.62 -4.72
CA ALA A 91 5.96 -11.59 -4.49
C ALA A 91 6.01 -10.62 -5.66
N LEU A 92 5.92 -11.14 -6.89
CA LEU A 92 5.85 -10.30 -8.09
C LEU A 92 4.54 -9.50 -8.12
N GLY A 93 3.42 -10.05 -7.65
CA GLY A 93 2.12 -9.38 -7.64
C GLY A 93 2.13 -8.18 -6.71
N ARG A 94 2.73 -8.32 -5.52
CA ARG A 94 2.96 -7.20 -4.61
C ARG A 94 3.92 -6.16 -5.15
N TRP A 95 4.96 -6.58 -5.90
CA TRP A 95 5.83 -5.63 -6.60
C TRP A 95 5.06 -4.79 -7.61
N ILE A 96 4.22 -5.42 -8.46
CA ILE A 96 3.35 -4.72 -9.42
C ILE A 96 2.38 -3.79 -8.70
N ARG A 97 1.74 -4.26 -7.63
CA ARG A 97 0.83 -3.46 -6.81
C ARG A 97 1.51 -2.20 -6.24
N ASN A 98 2.76 -2.32 -5.79
CA ASN A 98 3.53 -1.17 -5.35
C ASN A 98 3.98 -0.26 -6.50
N GLN A 99 4.18 -0.79 -7.72
CA GLN A 99 4.37 0.05 -8.92
C GLN A 99 3.11 0.86 -9.24
N ALA A 100 1.93 0.25 -9.15
CA ALA A 100 0.65 0.91 -9.38
C ALA A 100 0.45 2.09 -8.40
N LEU A 101 0.75 1.89 -7.13
CA LEU A 101 0.64 2.95 -6.13
C LEU A 101 1.60 4.12 -6.41
N ARG A 102 2.85 3.83 -6.80
CA ARG A 102 3.82 4.86 -7.19
C ARG A 102 3.41 5.58 -8.47
N TRP A 103 2.84 4.86 -9.43
CA TRP A 103 2.27 5.45 -10.64
C TRP A 103 1.17 6.45 -10.29
N MET A 104 0.22 6.09 -9.43
CA MET A 104 -0.80 7.01 -8.93
C MET A 104 -0.20 8.25 -8.26
N MET A 105 0.85 8.09 -7.43
CA MET A 105 1.54 9.22 -6.80
C MET A 105 2.20 10.17 -7.83
N ILE A 106 2.85 9.62 -8.85
CA ILE A 106 3.58 10.40 -9.86
C ILE A 106 2.63 11.11 -10.82
N GLU A 107 1.49 10.50 -11.15
CA GLU A 107 0.44 11.11 -11.97
C GLU A 107 -0.49 12.03 -11.18
N HIS A 108 -0.26 12.20 -9.87
CA HIS A 108 -1.13 12.97 -8.97
C HIS A 108 -2.60 12.52 -9.03
N ASP A 109 -2.83 11.21 -9.03
CA ASP A 109 -4.17 10.64 -9.11
C ASP A 109 -5.04 11.04 -7.90
N GLU A 110 -6.16 11.72 -8.17
CA GLU A 110 -7.07 12.23 -7.15
C GLU A 110 -7.63 11.13 -6.23
N ARG A 111 -7.74 9.90 -6.75
CA ARG A 111 -8.22 8.74 -5.97
C ARG A 111 -7.31 8.41 -4.81
N LEU A 112 -6.01 8.68 -4.93
CA LEU A 112 -5.07 8.47 -3.84
C LEU A 112 -5.31 9.45 -2.69
N ALA A 113 -5.67 10.70 -3.00
CA ALA A 113 -6.02 11.70 -1.99
C ALA A 113 -7.34 11.36 -1.28
N ILE A 114 -8.33 10.86 -2.03
CA ILE A 114 -9.59 10.34 -1.45
C ILE A 114 -9.29 9.18 -0.51
N ALA A 115 -8.54 8.17 -0.98
CA ALA A 115 -8.19 7.00 -0.19
C ALA A 115 -7.38 7.33 1.07
N ALA A 116 -6.42 8.26 0.96
CA ALA A 116 -5.62 8.68 2.10
C ALA A 116 -6.49 9.40 3.15
N ARG A 117 -7.39 10.28 2.72
CA ARG A 117 -8.33 10.95 3.62
C ARG A 117 -9.23 9.96 4.34
N GLU A 118 -9.92 9.11 3.60
CA GLU A 118 -10.83 8.11 4.19
C GLU A 118 -10.10 7.13 5.13
N ALA A 119 -8.84 6.78 4.81
CA ALA A 119 -8.01 5.96 5.69
C ALA A 119 -7.65 6.69 7.00
N ILE A 120 -7.18 7.94 6.92
CA ILE A 120 -6.81 8.72 8.11
C ILE A 120 -8.03 8.99 8.99
N ASP A 121 -9.16 9.37 8.39
CA ASP A 121 -10.42 9.61 9.09
C ASP A 121 -10.88 8.35 9.83
N ALA A 122 -10.73 7.17 9.20
CA ALA A 122 -11.13 5.90 9.80
C ALA A 122 -10.16 5.40 10.88
N THR A 123 -8.84 5.49 10.67
CA THR A 123 -7.90 4.74 11.51
C THR A 123 -7.05 5.59 12.45
N TRP A 124 -6.96 6.91 12.27
CA TRP A 124 -6.01 7.74 13.03
C TRP A 124 -6.66 8.74 14.00
N LEU A 125 -7.99 8.90 14.00
CA LEU A 125 -8.74 9.87 14.82
C LEU A 125 -8.17 11.30 14.74
N VAL A 126 -7.56 11.66 13.61
CA VAL A 126 -7.06 13.00 13.38
C VAL A 126 -8.16 13.78 12.70
N GLU A 127 -8.57 14.92 13.27
CA GLU A 127 -9.32 15.94 12.53
C GLU A 127 -8.35 16.59 11.54
N VAL A 128 -8.16 15.96 10.38
CA VAL A 128 -7.07 16.38 9.49
C VAL A 128 -7.42 17.68 8.80
N LEU A 129 -8.63 17.82 8.26
CA LEU A 129 -9.09 19.02 7.54
C LEU A 129 -10.62 19.07 7.43
N ASP A 130 -11.14 20.29 7.25
CA ASP A 130 -12.52 20.52 6.83
C ASP A 130 -12.79 19.94 5.43
N ALA A 131 -14.04 19.51 5.21
CA ALA A 131 -14.50 19.04 3.91
C ALA A 131 -14.33 20.14 2.85
N GLY A 132 -13.40 19.95 1.91
CA GLY A 132 -13.13 20.86 0.80
C GLY A 132 -11.72 21.45 0.78
N GLU A 133 -10.92 21.28 1.83
CA GLU A 133 -9.52 21.69 1.80
C GLU A 133 -8.63 20.67 1.06
N PRO A 134 -7.62 21.12 0.29
CA PRO A 134 -6.65 20.23 -0.33
C PRO A 134 -5.96 19.35 0.71
N PHE A 135 -5.91 18.03 0.47
CA PHE A 135 -5.24 17.12 1.39
C PHE A 135 -3.73 17.41 1.44
N PRO A 136 -3.10 17.48 2.63
CA PRO A 136 -1.70 17.89 2.71
C PRO A 136 -0.82 16.85 2.04
N HIS A 137 0.07 17.28 1.16
CA HIS A 137 0.88 16.38 0.34
C HIS A 137 1.79 15.48 1.21
N GLU A 138 2.30 15.99 2.33
CA GLU A 138 3.10 15.20 3.27
C GLU A 138 2.30 14.04 3.87
N LEU A 139 1.05 14.30 4.29
CA LEU A 139 0.17 13.26 4.82
C LEU A 139 -0.26 12.28 3.74
N LEU A 140 -0.46 12.76 2.50
CA LEU A 140 -0.71 11.89 1.34
C LEU A 140 0.43 10.89 1.16
N VAL A 141 1.67 11.38 1.14
CA VAL A 141 2.86 10.55 0.96
C VAL A 141 3.03 9.58 2.12
N GLU A 142 2.79 10.01 3.36
CA GLU A 142 2.87 9.14 4.55
C GLU A 142 1.80 8.04 4.52
N ALA A 143 0.53 8.39 4.29
CA ALA A 143 -0.56 7.42 4.19
C ALA A 143 -0.33 6.44 3.02
N ALA A 144 0.03 6.95 1.85
CA ALA A 144 0.38 6.12 0.69
C ALA A 144 1.62 5.24 0.94
N HIS A 145 2.48 5.57 1.91
CA HIS A 145 3.63 4.73 2.22
C HIS A 145 3.34 3.68 3.30
N LEU A 146 2.57 4.04 4.33
CA LEU A 146 2.51 3.30 5.59
C LEU A 146 1.14 2.70 5.91
N ASP A 147 0.08 3.09 5.20
CA ASP A 147 -1.28 2.73 5.58
C ASP A 147 -1.91 1.74 4.59
N VAL A 148 -2.13 0.50 5.06
CA VAL A 148 -2.69 -0.57 4.21
C VAL A 148 -4.14 -0.31 3.83
N VAL A 149 -4.90 0.44 4.64
CA VAL A 149 -6.29 0.81 4.34
C VAL A 149 -6.31 1.82 3.19
N CYS A 150 -5.41 2.80 3.20
CA CYS A 150 -5.20 3.71 2.07
C CYS A 150 -4.88 2.94 0.79
N HIS A 151 -3.95 1.97 0.87
CA HIS A 151 -3.58 1.16 -0.29
C HIS A 151 -4.76 0.34 -0.83
N HIS A 152 -5.47 -0.37 0.06
CA HIS A 152 -6.61 -1.18 -0.35
C HIS A 152 -7.70 -0.34 -1.01
N ARG A 153 -7.96 0.85 -0.47
CA ARG A 153 -8.93 1.78 -1.01
C ARG A 153 -8.50 2.34 -2.36
N ALA A 154 -7.29 2.85 -2.49
CA ALA A 154 -6.78 3.44 -3.73
C ALA A 154 -6.66 2.41 -4.88
N LEU A 155 -6.06 1.25 -4.58
CA LEU A 155 -5.68 0.28 -5.60
C LEU A 155 -6.82 -0.63 -6.01
N TYR A 156 -7.68 -1.04 -5.09
CA TYR A 156 -8.73 -2.02 -5.38
C TYR A 156 -10.09 -1.35 -5.48
N ASP A 157 -10.54 -0.70 -4.42
CA ASP A 157 -11.92 -0.21 -4.36
C ASP A 157 -12.15 1.04 -5.26
N LEU A 158 -11.10 1.82 -5.53
CA LEU A 158 -11.11 2.94 -6.48
C LEU A 158 -10.48 2.60 -7.85
N GLY A 159 -10.07 1.34 -8.05
CA GLY A 159 -9.65 0.81 -9.36
C GLY A 159 -8.21 1.14 -9.81
N GLY A 160 -7.36 1.69 -8.95
CA GLY A 160 -5.99 2.08 -9.34
C GLY A 160 -5.13 0.93 -9.88
N LEU A 161 -5.28 -0.29 -9.34
CA LEU A 161 -4.56 -1.48 -9.81
C LEU A 161 -5.09 -1.97 -11.16
N ALA A 162 -6.41 -1.95 -11.38
CA ALA A 162 -7.01 -2.35 -12.65
C ALA A 162 -6.49 -1.45 -13.78
N ASP A 163 -6.54 -0.13 -13.59
CA ASP A 163 -6.05 0.84 -14.56
C ASP A 163 -4.55 0.66 -14.82
N TYR A 164 -3.74 0.46 -13.78
CA TYR A 164 -2.32 0.23 -13.96
C TYR A 164 -2.03 -1.03 -14.78
N VAL A 165 -2.72 -2.13 -14.48
CA VAL A 165 -2.57 -3.40 -15.20
C VAL A 165 -2.95 -3.22 -16.68
N ASP A 166 -4.01 -2.48 -16.97
CA ASP A 166 -4.53 -2.31 -18.32
C ASP A 166 -3.70 -1.32 -19.15
N LEU A 167 -3.24 -0.22 -18.53
CA LEU A 167 -2.61 0.91 -19.22
C LEU A 167 -1.08 0.92 -19.18
N ARG A 168 -0.46 0.42 -18.11
CA ARG A 168 0.98 0.60 -17.85
C ARG A 168 1.77 -0.70 -17.76
N LEU A 169 1.18 -1.79 -17.28
CA LEU A 169 1.91 -3.05 -17.08
C LEU A 169 2.41 -3.65 -18.40
N GLY A 170 3.73 -3.83 -18.51
CA GLY A 170 4.37 -4.40 -19.70
C GLY A 170 4.11 -5.90 -19.86
N ALA A 171 4.16 -6.36 -21.11
CA ALA A 171 3.92 -7.77 -21.46
C ALA A 171 4.81 -8.77 -20.68
N PRO A 172 6.13 -8.53 -20.48
CA PRO A 172 6.99 -9.49 -19.78
C PRO A 172 6.54 -9.80 -18.35
N LEU A 173 6.05 -8.80 -17.60
CA LEU A 173 5.52 -9.03 -16.25
C LEU A 173 4.12 -9.63 -16.27
N ARG A 174 3.27 -9.19 -17.20
CA ARG A 174 1.91 -9.72 -17.37
C ARG A 174 1.93 -11.23 -17.66
N GLU A 175 2.86 -11.71 -18.47
CA GLU A 175 3.05 -13.13 -18.77
C GLU A 175 3.49 -13.95 -17.55
N ARG A 176 4.28 -13.36 -16.66
CA ARG A 176 4.74 -14.02 -15.43
C ARG A 176 3.65 -14.11 -14.35
N ILE A 177 2.67 -13.21 -14.38
CA ILE A 177 1.55 -13.20 -13.43
C ILE A 177 0.23 -13.01 -14.17
N PRO A 178 -0.24 -14.04 -14.89
CA PRO A 178 -1.48 -13.93 -15.67
C PRO A 178 -2.70 -13.62 -14.79
N MET A 179 -2.63 -13.89 -13.49
CA MET A 179 -3.71 -13.66 -12.53
C MET A 179 -3.74 -12.24 -11.94
N ILE A 180 -2.78 -11.35 -12.28
CA ILE A 180 -2.69 -10.02 -11.65
C ILE A 180 -3.97 -9.18 -11.88
N ARG A 181 -4.65 -9.36 -13.02
CA ARG A 181 -5.92 -8.68 -13.26
C ARG A 181 -7.01 -9.13 -12.28
N GLN A 182 -7.00 -10.39 -11.86
CA GLN A 182 -7.95 -10.92 -10.87
C GLN A 182 -7.66 -10.40 -9.47
N TRP A 183 -6.42 -9.96 -9.17
CA TRP A 183 -6.13 -9.31 -7.90
C TRP A 183 -6.93 -8.02 -7.77
N ALA A 184 -7.02 -7.23 -8.84
CA ALA A 184 -7.80 -5.99 -8.85
C ALA A 184 -9.30 -6.22 -8.57
N ASP A 185 -9.81 -7.42 -8.86
CA ASP A 185 -11.21 -7.80 -8.62
C ASP A 185 -11.42 -8.54 -7.29
N SER A 186 -10.36 -9.00 -6.61
CA SER A 186 -10.47 -9.58 -5.28
C SER A 186 -11.14 -8.59 -4.34
N GLU A 187 -11.98 -9.01 -3.41
CA GLU A 187 -12.71 -8.13 -2.48
C GLU A 187 -12.04 -8.07 -1.10
N MET A 188 -12.13 -6.91 -0.43
CA MET A 188 -11.92 -6.83 1.02
C MET A 188 -13.05 -7.59 1.71
N ALA A 189 -12.71 -8.53 2.59
CA ALA A 189 -13.71 -9.32 3.28
C ALA A 189 -13.27 -9.71 4.69
N PHE A 190 -14.29 -10.04 5.48
CA PHE A 190 -14.14 -10.65 6.79
C PHE A 190 -13.92 -12.17 6.69
N TYR A 191 -12.98 -12.67 7.49
CA TYR A 191 -12.64 -14.08 7.60
C TYR A 191 -12.49 -14.52 9.07
N ASN A 192 -12.77 -15.79 9.34
CA ASN A 192 -12.40 -16.44 10.59
C ASN A 192 -11.19 -17.35 10.38
N LEU A 193 -10.17 -17.24 11.23
CA LEU A 193 -9.06 -18.19 11.25
C LEU A 193 -9.51 -19.52 11.83
N VAL A 194 -9.43 -20.59 11.05
CA VAL A 194 -9.76 -21.96 11.51
C VAL A 194 -8.55 -22.62 12.15
N GLY A 195 -7.38 -22.39 11.56
CA GLY A 195 -6.10 -22.87 12.08
C GLY A 195 -4.97 -22.76 11.07
N THR A 196 -3.77 -23.04 11.56
CA THR A 196 -2.53 -22.98 10.78
C THR A 196 -1.90 -24.37 10.69
N SER A 197 -1.22 -24.64 9.58
CA SER A 197 -0.49 -25.89 9.34
C SER A 197 0.74 -25.63 8.48
N GLY A 198 1.90 -25.53 9.13
CA GLY A 198 3.16 -25.27 8.46
C GLY A 198 3.16 -23.93 7.73
N ARG A 199 3.12 -23.96 6.38
CA ARG A 199 3.14 -22.78 5.50
C ARG A 199 1.76 -22.37 5.00
N TYR A 200 0.72 -22.88 5.63
CA TYR A 200 -0.66 -22.64 5.21
C TYR A 200 -1.51 -22.24 6.40
N ALA A 201 -2.50 -21.40 6.14
CA ALA A 201 -3.59 -21.13 7.06
C ALA A 201 -4.91 -21.48 6.38
N ARG A 202 -5.89 -21.87 7.19
CA ARG A 202 -7.25 -22.15 6.74
C ARG A 202 -8.15 -21.09 7.32
N VAL A 203 -8.88 -20.39 6.46
CA VAL A 203 -9.82 -19.34 6.86
C VAL A 203 -11.20 -19.60 6.29
N ILE A 204 -12.24 -19.06 6.91
CA ILE A 204 -13.62 -19.17 6.43
C ILE A 204 -14.20 -17.77 6.24
N ARG A 205 -14.64 -17.45 5.02
CA ARG A 205 -15.58 -16.36 4.75
C ARG A 205 -16.98 -16.87 5.09
N ARG A 206 -17.78 -16.08 5.81
CA ARG A 206 -19.13 -16.51 6.23
C ARG A 206 -19.98 -16.96 5.04
N GLY A 207 -20.63 -18.12 5.16
CA GLY A 207 -21.48 -18.67 4.10
C GLY A 207 -20.71 -19.43 3.00
N HIS A 208 -19.38 -19.49 3.09
CA HIS A 208 -18.53 -20.20 2.14
C HIS A 208 -17.81 -21.37 2.79
N SER A 209 -17.30 -22.26 1.95
CA SER A 209 -16.34 -23.28 2.36
C SER A 209 -15.03 -22.63 2.85
N ALA A 210 -14.32 -23.32 3.72
CA ALA A 210 -13.00 -22.88 4.13
C ALA A 210 -12.05 -22.78 2.92
N ILE A 211 -11.23 -21.74 2.93
CA ILE A 211 -10.20 -21.43 1.93
C ILE A 211 -8.85 -21.70 2.59
N GLU A 212 -8.01 -22.47 1.92
CA GLU A 212 -6.61 -22.61 2.30
C GLU A 212 -5.80 -21.51 1.63
N VAL A 213 -5.01 -20.79 2.42
CA VAL A 213 -4.15 -19.70 1.97
C VAL A 213 -2.70 -19.99 2.33
N ARG A 214 -1.77 -19.50 1.53
CA ARG A 214 -0.36 -19.50 1.89
C ARG A 214 -0.13 -18.56 3.07
N ASP A 215 0.50 -19.08 4.12
CA ASP A 215 0.93 -18.30 5.26
C ASP A 215 2.31 -17.70 4.97
N LEU A 216 2.39 -16.37 5.01
CA LEU A 216 3.63 -15.59 4.88
C LEU A 216 4.14 -15.15 6.26
N GLY A 217 3.79 -15.86 7.32
CA GLY A 217 4.11 -15.51 8.71
C GLY A 217 3.05 -14.64 9.41
N TYR A 218 1.93 -14.37 8.74
CA TYR A 218 0.89 -13.45 9.23
C TYR A 218 0.06 -14.03 10.36
N PHE A 219 -0.01 -15.35 10.45
CA PHE A 219 -0.84 -16.03 11.44
C PHE A 219 -0.03 -16.50 12.67
N SER A 220 1.26 -16.16 12.73
CA SER A 220 2.10 -16.51 13.87
C SER A 220 1.59 -15.84 15.15
N GLY A 221 1.18 -16.65 16.12
CA GLY A 221 0.66 -16.18 17.40
C GLY A 221 -0.85 -15.87 17.44
N LEU A 222 -1.56 -15.99 16.31
CA LEU A 222 -3.01 -15.82 16.28
C LEU A 222 -3.73 -17.09 16.75
N ALA A 223 -4.83 -16.91 17.46
CA ALA A 223 -5.65 -18.01 17.96
C ALA A 223 -6.64 -18.50 16.89
N ASN A 224 -7.02 -19.78 16.97
CA ASN A 224 -8.16 -20.27 16.19
C ASN A 224 -9.42 -19.51 16.63
N GLY A 225 -10.22 -19.07 15.67
CA GLY A 225 -11.39 -18.22 15.88
C GLY A 225 -11.10 -16.72 15.76
N THR A 226 -9.84 -16.29 15.60
CA THR A 226 -9.52 -14.87 15.36
C THR A 226 -10.26 -14.35 14.13
N HIS A 227 -10.86 -13.16 14.28
CA HIS A 227 -11.56 -12.43 13.24
C HIS A 227 -10.59 -11.55 12.47
N LEU A 228 -10.61 -11.67 11.15
CA LEU A 228 -9.63 -11.06 10.26
C LEU A 228 -10.34 -10.24 9.20
N LEU A 229 -9.80 -9.08 8.90
CA LEU A 229 -10.16 -8.28 7.74
C LEU A 229 -8.98 -8.24 6.76
N GLY A 230 -9.23 -8.62 5.51
CA GLY A 230 -8.18 -8.57 4.50
C GLY A 230 -8.68 -8.93 3.10
N ARG A 231 -7.76 -8.97 2.16
CA ARG A 231 -8.02 -9.35 0.77
C ARG A 231 -7.25 -10.62 0.44
N ILE A 232 -7.96 -11.65 -0.02
CA ILE A 232 -7.35 -12.87 -0.55
C ILE A 232 -7.23 -12.72 -2.06
N VAL A 233 -6.03 -12.94 -2.57
CA VAL A 233 -5.72 -12.86 -4.00
C VAL A 233 -5.24 -14.22 -4.53
N PRO A 234 -5.53 -14.54 -5.79
CA PRO A 234 -5.14 -15.81 -6.37
C PRO A 234 -3.66 -15.82 -6.79
N ILE A 235 -2.99 -16.96 -6.63
CA ILE A 235 -1.56 -17.15 -6.94
C ILE A 235 -1.36 -18.46 -7.70
N ALA A 236 -0.26 -18.58 -8.45
CA ALA A 236 0.03 -19.81 -9.19
C ALA A 236 0.55 -20.95 -8.29
N GLU A 237 1.24 -20.62 -7.20
CA GLU A 237 1.74 -21.61 -6.25
C GLU A 237 0.61 -22.18 -5.40
N ARG A 238 0.76 -23.43 -4.95
CA ARG A 238 -0.16 -24.01 -3.94
C ARG A 238 -0.14 -23.17 -2.65
N PRO A 239 -1.30 -22.94 -2.01
CA PRO A 239 -2.61 -23.56 -2.26
C PRO A 239 -3.49 -22.82 -3.29
N GLY A 240 -2.93 -21.87 -4.04
CA GLY A 240 -3.62 -21.07 -5.05
C GLY A 240 -4.11 -19.72 -4.55
N HIS A 241 -3.94 -19.43 -3.25
CA HIS A 241 -4.41 -18.20 -2.62
C HIS A 241 -3.41 -17.69 -1.57
N VAL A 242 -3.39 -16.38 -1.37
CA VAL A 242 -2.61 -15.72 -0.31
C VAL A 242 -3.36 -14.46 0.17
N PHE A 243 -3.12 -14.04 1.41
CA PHE A 243 -3.51 -12.68 1.81
C PHE A 243 -2.57 -11.67 1.17
N GLU A 244 -3.15 -10.64 0.55
CA GLU A 244 -2.37 -9.68 -0.22
C GLU A 244 -1.42 -8.85 0.65
N GLU A 245 -1.87 -8.45 1.84
CA GLU A 245 -1.10 -7.81 2.92
C GLU A 245 -1.41 -8.53 4.24
N PRO A 246 -0.68 -8.28 5.35
CA PRO A 246 -1.07 -8.78 6.66
C PRO A 246 -2.54 -8.43 6.97
N PRO A 247 -3.42 -9.41 7.25
CA PRO A 247 -4.80 -9.12 7.60
C PRO A 247 -4.88 -8.37 8.93
N ILE A 248 -5.82 -7.45 9.04
CA ILE A 248 -6.10 -6.70 10.27
C ILE A 248 -6.92 -7.59 11.20
N GLU A 249 -6.45 -7.80 12.43
CA GLU A 249 -7.25 -8.43 13.48
C GLU A 249 -8.35 -7.45 13.92
N ILE A 250 -9.59 -7.94 13.92
CA ILE A 250 -10.76 -7.16 14.33
C ILE A 250 -11.51 -7.85 15.47
N ASP A 251 -12.29 -7.11 16.24
CA ASP A 251 -13.15 -7.70 17.26
C ASP A 251 -14.47 -8.25 16.67
N PRO A 252 -15.19 -9.12 17.39
CA PRO A 252 -16.45 -9.70 16.90
C PRO A 252 -17.52 -8.66 16.53
N VAL A 253 -17.59 -7.52 17.22
CA VAL A 253 -18.59 -6.47 16.93
C VAL A 253 -18.27 -5.80 15.60
N THR A 254 -17.00 -5.52 15.31
CA THR A 254 -16.57 -5.05 13.99
C THR A 254 -16.91 -6.06 12.90
N ALA A 255 -16.65 -7.35 13.14
CA ALA A 255 -16.98 -8.41 12.18
C ALA A 255 -18.49 -8.48 11.89
N GLU A 256 -19.33 -8.38 12.91
CA GLU A 256 -20.79 -8.31 12.74
C GLU A 256 -21.22 -7.07 11.95
N HIS A 257 -20.62 -5.90 12.23
CA HIS A 257 -20.90 -4.68 11.48
C HIS A 257 -20.58 -4.86 9.99
N ILE A 258 -19.44 -5.46 9.64
CA ILE A 258 -19.08 -5.74 8.23
C ILE A 258 -20.11 -6.67 7.55
N LEU A 259 -20.67 -7.62 8.31
CA LEU A 259 -21.57 -8.65 7.77
C LEU A 259 -23.01 -8.20 7.58
N TYR A 260 -23.50 -7.34 8.48
CA TYR A 260 -24.92 -6.98 8.56
C TYR A 260 -25.19 -5.49 8.40
N GLY A 261 -24.13 -4.67 8.45
CA GLY A 261 -24.22 -3.25 8.21
C GLY A 261 -24.67 -2.94 6.79
N SER A 262 -25.21 -1.74 6.63
CA SER A 262 -25.52 -1.17 5.32
C SER A 262 -24.54 -0.05 5.06
N PRO A 263 -23.87 -0.03 3.88
CA PRO A 263 -22.87 0.99 3.61
C PRO A 263 -23.50 2.38 3.64
N VAL A 264 -22.84 3.32 4.30
CA VAL A 264 -23.09 4.75 4.08
C VAL A 264 -22.74 5.10 2.63
N VAL A 265 -23.52 5.99 2.01
CA VAL A 265 -23.32 6.41 0.61
C VAL A 265 -21.89 6.91 0.40
N GLY A 266 -21.15 6.25 -0.50
CA GLY A 266 -19.79 6.63 -0.91
C GLY A 266 -18.67 5.91 -0.17
N LEU A 267 -18.93 5.26 0.97
CA LEU A 267 -17.92 4.57 1.77
C LEU A 267 -18.15 3.05 1.80
N PRO A 268 -17.11 2.21 1.60
CA PRO A 268 -17.24 0.77 1.80
C PRO A 268 -17.57 0.42 3.26
N ILE A 269 -18.48 -0.54 3.46
CA ILE A 269 -18.91 -0.95 4.81
C ILE A 269 -17.76 -1.40 5.70
N TRP A 270 -16.72 -2.02 5.12
CA TRP A 270 -15.55 -2.46 5.89
C TRP A 270 -14.76 -1.29 6.48
N LEU A 271 -14.71 -0.16 5.77
CA LEU A 271 -13.98 1.03 6.20
C LEU A 271 -14.76 1.79 7.28
N GLU A 272 -16.08 1.89 7.10
CA GLU A 272 -16.99 2.41 8.12
C GLU A 272 -16.91 1.61 9.44
N ALA A 273 -16.90 0.28 9.35
CA ALA A 273 -16.82 -0.59 10.51
C ALA A 273 -15.49 -0.43 11.26
N LEU A 274 -14.37 -0.30 10.55
CA LEU A 274 -13.07 0.02 11.15
C LEU A 274 -13.08 1.39 11.84
N GLY A 275 -13.59 2.42 11.17
CA GLY A 275 -13.70 3.77 11.74
C GLY A 275 -14.49 3.80 13.03
N THR A 276 -15.64 3.13 13.04
CA THR A 276 -16.47 2.97 14.24
C THR A 276 -15.68 2.28 15.36
N ALA A 277 -15.01 1.18 15.05
CA ALA A 277 -14.25 0.41 16.05
C ALA A 277 -13.09 1.20 16.67
N VAL A 278 -12.37 1.98 15.87
CA VAL A 278 -11.30 2.86 16.37
C VAL A 278 -11.89 3.99 17.22
N SER A 279 -12.96 4.64 16.76
CA SER A 279 -13.61 5.75 17.51
C SER A 279 -14.18 5.31 18.87
N GLU A 280 -14.64 4.06 18.96
CA GLU A 280 -15.15 3.44 20.20
C GLU A 280 -14.04 2.84 21.08
N GLY A 281 -12.77 2.90 20.64
CA GLY A 281 -11.63 2.33 21.36
C GLY A 281 -11.59 0.80 21.37
N ARG A 282 -12.34 0.12 20.48
CA ARG A 282 -12.30 -1.34 20.30
C ARG A 282 -11.07 -1.78 19.49
N LEU A 283 -10.59 -0.92 18.59
CA LEU A 283 -9.33 -1.09 17.87
C LEU A 283 -8.37 0.06 18.16
N PRO A 284 -7.04 -0.19 18.11
CA PRO A 284 -6.06 0.86 18.35
C PRO A 284 -6.06 1.90 17.23
N VAL A 285 -5.72 3.13 17.57
CA VAL A 285 -5.38 4.17 16.60
C VAL A 285 -4.16 3.72 15.77
N GLY A 286 -4.23 3.92 14.46
CA GLY A 286 -3.22 3.47 13.50
C GLY A 286 -3.22 1.96 13.30
N VAL A 287 -4.35 1.25 13.51
CA VAL A 287 -4.42 -0.22 13.33
C VAL A 287 -3.99 -0.69 11.94
N SER A 288 -4.05 0.18 10.93
CA SER A 288 -3.64 -0.08 9.53
C SER A 288 -2.19 0.35 9.21
N ALA A 289 -1.47 0.90 10.18
CA ALA A 289 -0.15 1.52 10.00
C ALA A 289 0.98 0.48 9.99
N TYR A 290 0.95 -0.42 9.01
CA TYR A 290 2.04 -1.35 8.78
C TYR A 290 2.94 -0.76 7.69
N GLY A 291 4.16 -0.37 8.07
CA GLY A 291 5.18 -0.03 7.08
C GLY A 291 5.30 -1.16 6.04
N PRO A 292 5.69 -0.86 4.78
CA PRO A 292 5.62 -1.83 3.70
C PRO A 292 6.37 -3.09 4.10
N THR A 293 5.65 -4.21 4.18
CA THR A 293 6.26 -5.51 4.40
C THR A 293 7.14 -5.82 3.19
N GLY A 294 8.41 -6.16 3.43
CA GLY A 294 9.26 -6.58 2.32
C GLY A 294 8.68 -7.86 1.74
N PHE A 295 8.61 -7.99 0.42
CA PHE A 295 8.12 -9.22 -0.22
C PHE A 295 9.02 -10.43 0.06
N THR A 296 10.18 -10.22 0.68
CA THR A 296 11.11 -11.28 1.11
C THR A 296 11.27 -11.39 2.62
N SER A 297 10.56 -10.62 3.45
CA SER A 297 10.66 -10.80 4.91
C SER A 297 10.18 -12.18 5.36
N ASP A 298 9.41 -12.83 4.49
CA ASP A 298 8.64 -14.02 4.76
C ASP A 298 9.20 -15.27 4.03
N LEU A 299 10.37 -15.13 3.38
CA LEU A 299 11.12 -16.18 2.67
C LEU A 299 12.33 -16.68 3.47
#